data_AF-A0A4R8TP42-F1
#
_entry.id   AF-A0A4R8TP42-F1
#
_cell.length_a   1.000
_cell.length_b   1.000
_cell.length_c   1.000
_cell.angle_alpha   90.00
_cell.angle_beta   90.00
_cell.angle_gamma   90.00
#
_symmetry.space_group_name_H-M   'P 1'
#
loop_
_entity.id
_entity.type
_entity.pdbx_description
1 polymer ?
#
loop_
_entity_poly.entity_id
_entity_poly.type
_entity_poly.pdbx_seq_one_letter_code
_entity_poly.pdbx_strand_id
1 'polypeptide(L)'
;MVLTVLTDEQIKAILADLTAEEFEGFRTTISQALHEYSNNTHNIEDGTYHQPERISTENYKTGATTLYMPSVGPQGMGCKGDKAAQDPSKPAIQPTGAVTLLSPEGQPIGFLHAKTLTAFRTALTSTCLLARRGHVKTVTCFGVGLQAYWHVRLALLIRGSTIKHVNVINWRFSDQARVFLKQFYHVPAHIKEREGWAETTFGILTPGYGEFKRLQREQIRDADVVYCCTPSTEDLFEAEVLTSHEGRRKGRLIAAIGSYTPRMRELPEGLLIQATKHEKPHWHFHKHAPEGGVIVVDTLDGALKEAGEIISAGLQPTQLVELGELIMLRRMAEEVDDQGETAGIDAAELDKLDFSGTPSIKSAFTSSDGDSRSSISKDSTTSSHRPGSHRRSSSQTSKDKHKKEDALVKWLRDGTVIYKSVGLGLMDLAVGMHLVELAHQKGIGTQVEGF
;
A
#
# COMPACT_ATOMS: atom_id res chain seq x y z
N MET A 1 -28.84 -15.83 -15.28
CA MET A 1 -27.99 -14.87 -14.55
C MET A 1 -28.03 -15.25 -13.08
N VAL A 2 -26.90 -15.21 -12.40
CA VAL A 2 -26.78 -15.68 -11.02
C VAL A 2 -26.00 -14.65 -10.21
N LEU A 3 -26.63 -14.09 -9.18
CA LEU A 3 -25.97 -13.24 -8.19
C LEU A 3 -25.34 -14.12 -7.11
N THR A 4 -24.08 -13.84 -6.76
CA THR A 4 -23.40 -14.53 -5.66
C THR A 4 -23.42 -13.69 -4.40
N VAL A 5 -23.97 -14.24 -3.32
CA VAL A 5 -23.99 -13.60 -2.00
C VAL A 5 -22.97 -14.27 -1.08
N LEU A 6 -22.04 -13.48 -0.53
CA LEU A 6 -21.01 -13.96 0.40
C LEU A 6 -21.13 -13.29 1.77
N THR A 7 -21.34 -14.12 2.80
CA THR A 7 -21.34 -13.67 4.19
C THR A 7 -19.90 -13.45 4.71
N ASP A 8 -19.74 -12.70 5.80
CA ASP A 8 -18.43 -12.48 6.41
C ASP A 8 -17.73 -13.80 6.82
N GLU A 9 -18.50 -14.79 7.26
CA GLU A 9 -17.99 -16.11 7.66
C GLU A 9 -17.49 -16.91 6.46
N GLN A 10 -18.23 -16.89 5.34
CA GLN A 10 -17.82 -17.53 4.09
C GLN A 10 -16.54 -16.88 3.54
N ILE A 11 -16.46 -15.54 3.55
CA ILE A 11 -15.27 -14.81 3.13
C ILE A 11 -14.06 -15.19 4.01
N LYS A 12 -14.24 -15.22 5.34
CA LYS A 12 -13.19 -15.68 6.27
C LYS A 12 -12.73 -17.11 5.98
N ALA A 13 -13.66 -18.02 5.72
CA ALA A 13 -13.35 -19.41 5.43
C ALA A 13 -12.50 -19.55 4.16
N ILE A 14 -12.87 -18.84 3.07
CA ILE A 14 -12.10 -18.81 1.83
C ILE A 14 -10.68 -18.28 2.09
N LEU A 15 -10.58 -17.14 2.78
CA LEU A 15 -9.30 -16.44 2.95
C LEU A 15 -8.37 -17.05 4.02
N ALA A 16 -8.89 -17.87 4.93
CA ALA A 16 -8.09 -18.45 6.03
C ALA A 16 -7.11 -19.54 5.56
N ASP A 17 -7.47 -20.27 4.49
CA ASP A 17 -6.69 -21.37 3.92
C ASP A 17 -6.44 -21.15 2.42
N LEU A 18 -5.94 -19.96 2.08
CA LEU A 18 -5.45 -19.68 0.73
C LEU A 18 -4.22 -20.54 0.46
N THR A 19 -4.18 -21.16 -0.72
CA THR A 19 -2.94 -21.71 -1.26
C THR A 19 -1.99 -20.57 -1.68
N ALA A 20 -0.71 -20.89 -1.90
CA ALA A 20 0.25 -19.90 -2.40
C ALA A 20 -0.16 -19.34 -3.78
N GLU A 21 -0.75 -20.19 -4.63
CA GLU A 21 -1.25 -19.81 -5.95
C GLU A 21 -2.47 -18.88 -5.85
N GLU A 22 -3.45 -19.24 -5.01
CA GLU A 22 -4.64 -18.41 -4.79
C GLU A 22 -4.27 -17.04 -4.22
N PHE A 23 -3.33 -17.01 -3.26
CA PHE A 23 -2.80 -15.76 -2.72
C PHE A 23 -2.09 -14.92 -3.79
N GLU A 24 -1.26 -15.53 -4.64
CA GLU A 24 -0.58 -14.82 -5.73
C GLU A 24 -1.57 -14.29 -6.78
N GLY A 25 -2.68 -15.01 -7.02
CA GLY A 25 -3.81 -14.54 -7.83
C GLY A 25 -4.35 -13.21 -7.30
N PHE A 26 -4.76 -13.16 -6.03
CA PHE A 26 -5.19 -11.92 -5.37
C PHE A 26 -4.15 -10.81 -5.48
N ARG A 27 -2.88 -11.12 -5.18
CA ARG A 27 -1.79 -10.14 -5.20
C ARG A 27 -1.56 -9.58 -6.60
N THR A 28 -1.62 -10.42 -7.63
CA THR A 28 -1.47 -10.00 -9.03
C THR A 28 -2.64 -9.11 -9.44
N THR A 29 -3.87 -9.50 -9.13
CA THR A 29 -5.07 -8.71 -9.44
C THR A 29 -5.02 -7.32 -8.83
N ILE A 30 -4.74 -7.20 -7.52
CA ILE A 30 -4.66 -5.87 -6.88
C ILE A 30 -3.47 -5.06 -7.40
N SER A 31 -2.34 -5.73 -7.69
CA SER A 31 -1.14 -5.05 -8.18
C SER A 31 -1.38 -4.47 -9.57
N GLN A 32 -2.02 -5.23 -10.46
CA GLN A 32 -2.37 -4.79 -11.80
C GLN A 32 -3.39 -3.64 -11.75
N ALA A 33 -4.42 -3.76 -10.91
CA ALA A 33 -5.43 -2.71 -10.76
C ALA A 33 -4.82 -1.37 -10.31
N LEU A 34 -3.96 -1.39 -9.29
CA LEU A 34 -3.26 -0.19 -8.81
C LEU A 34 -2.31 0.37 -9.86
N HIS A 35 -1.59 -0.51 -10.55
CA HIS A 35 -0.67 -0.13 -11.61
C HIS A 35 -1.38 0.59 -12.77
N GLU A 36 -2.46 0.02 -13.28
CA GLU A 36 -3.24 0.62 -14.38
C GLU A 36 -3.90 1.93 -13.92
N TYR A 37 -4.41 1.98 -12.69
CA TYR A 37 -4.95 3.22 -12.12
C TYR A 37 -3.91 4.35 -12.10
N SER A 38 -2.71 4.11 -11.56
CA SER A 38 -1.68 5.14 -11.46
C SER A 38 -1.19 5.66 -12.83
N ASN A 39 -1.17 4.83 -13.88
CA ASN A 39 -0.67 5.24 -15.19
C ASN A 39 -1.74 5.82 -16.13
N ASN A 40 -3.01 5.50 -15.92
CA ASN A 40 -4.09 5.91 -16.82
C ASN A 40 -4.92 7.10 -16.28
N THR A 41 -4.46 7.75 -15.20
CA THR A 41 -5.15 8.91 -14.58
C THR A 41 -5.48 10.06 -15.54
N HIS A 42 -4.81 10.14 -16.70
CA HIS A 42 -4.96 11.23 -17.66
C HIS A 42 -5.70 10.90 -18.97
N ASN A 43 -6.02 9.63 -19.24
CA ASN A 43 -6.77 9.21 -20.43
C ASN A 43 -7.95 8.34 -20.02
N ILE A 44 -9.11 8.96 -19.79
CA ILE A 44 -10.37 8.24 -19.53
C ILE A 44 -10.89 7.70 -20.86
N GLU A 45 -10.43 6.51 -21.23
CA GLU A 45 -10.99 5.72 -22.33
C GLU A 45 -11.89 4.60 -21.77
N ASP A 46 -12.67 3.98 -22.65
CA ASP A 46 -13.55 2.86 -22.27
C ASP A 46 -12.71 1.71 -21.71
N GLY A 47 -13.09 1.17 -20.55
CA GLY A 47 -12.33 0.13 -19.85
C GLY A 47 -11.17 0.62 -18.96
N THR A 48 -11.02 1.92 -18.71
CA THR A 48 -10.04 2.44 -17.74
C THR A 48 -10.55 2.42 -16.30
N TYR A 49 -9.63 2.26 -15.34
CA TYR A 49 -9.97 2.35 -13.93
C TYR A 49 -10.33 3.78 -13.54
N HIS A 50 -11.51 3.93 -12.95
CA HIS A 50 -12.01 5.22 -12.48
C HIS A 50 -12.46 5.11 -11.03
N GLN A 51 -11.95 6.04 -10.21
CA GLN A 51 -12.33 6.19 -8.82
C GLN A 51 -13.04 7.54 -8.63
N PRO A 52 -14.38 7.57 -8.65
CA PRO A 52 -15.11 8.77 -8.24
C PRO A 52 -14.87 9.10 -6.77
N GLU A 53 -15.12 10.36 -6.41
CA GLU A 53 -15.08 10.81 -5.02
C GLU A 53 -16.11 10.04 -4.18
N ARG A 54 -15.72 9.76 -2.93
CA ARG A 54 -16.59 9.10 -1.96
C ARG A 54 -17.75 10.02 -1.57
N ILE A 55 -18.96 9.46 -1.54
CA ILE A 55 -20.19 10.19 -1.21
C ILE A 55 -20.64 9.78 0.19
N SER A 56 -21.16 10.72 0.99
CA SER A 56 -21.69 10.44 2.32
C SER A 56 -23.16 10.81 2.46
N THR A 57 -23.93 10.01 3.18
CA THR A 57 -25.28 10.38 3.64
C THR A 57 -25.34 10.36 5.17
N GLU A 58 -26.13 11.25 5.75
CA GLU A 58 -26.39 11.29 7.20
C GLU A 58 -27.83 10.89 7.48
N ASN A 59 -28.00 9.92 8.39
CA ASN A 59 -29.29 9.62 8.95
C ASN A 59 -29.52 10.51 10.18
N TYR A 60 -30.27 11.61 10.02
CA TYR A 60 -30.48 12.60 11.08
C TYR A 60 -31.07 12.02 12.39
N LYS A 61 -31.89 10.98 12.30
CA LYS A 61 -32.50 10.32 13.46
C LYS A 61 -31.48 9.56 14.31
N THR A 62 -30.53 8.90 13.66
CA THR A 62 -29.52 8.06 14.32
C THR A 62 -28.15 8.74 14.44
N GLY A 63 -27.95 9.86 13.74
CA GLY A 63 -26.68 10.56 13.59
C GLY A 63 -25.60 9.72 12.91
N ALA A 64 -25.99 8.66 12.20
CA ALA A 64 -25.05 7.79 11.53
C ALA A 64 -24.73 8.31 10.14
N THR A 65 -23.44 8.34 9.81
CA THR A 65 -22.95 8.67 8.47
C THR A 65 -22.60 7.37 7.74
N THR A 66 -23.19 7.18 6.55
CA THR A 66 -22.84 6.10 5.63
C THR A 66 -21.99 6.66 4.50
N LEU A 67 -20.85 6.04 4.23
CA LEU A 67 -19.98 6.32 3.09
C LEU A 67 -20.27 5.34 1.96
N TYR A 68 -20.32 5.87 0.75
CA TYR A 68 -20.41 5.12 -0.51
C TYR A 68 -19.13 5.37 -1.30
N MET A 69 -18.43 4.29 -1.63
CA MET A 69 -17.20 4.31 -2.40
C MET A 69 -17.46 3.60 -3.74
N PRO A 70 -17.92 4.33 -4.77
CA PRO A 70 -18.04 3.78 -6.12
C PRO A 70 -16.65 3.56 -6.73
N SER A 71 -16.57 2.65 -7.69
CA SER A 71 -15.38 2.32 -8.46
C SER A 71 -15.79 1.67 -9.77
N VAL A 72 -15.03 1.93 -10.82
CA VAL A 72 -15.23 1.37 -12.16
C VAL A 72 -13.89 0.86 -12.68
N GLY A 73 -13.91 -0.25 -13.40
CA GLY A 73 -12.74 -0.81 -14.07
C GLY A 73 -13.13 -1.74 -15.22
N PRO A 74 -12.15 -2.30 -15.94
CA PRO A 74 -12.39 -3.23 -17.05
C PRO A 74 -13.24 -4.45 -16.66
N GLN A 75 -13.15 -4.89 -15.40
CA GLN A 75 -13.90 -6.01 -14.83
C GLN A 75 -15.36 -5.65 -14.46
N GLY A 76 -15.73 -4.38 -14.52
CA GLY A 76 -17.08 -3.89 -14.21
C GLY A 76 -17.09 -2.80 -13.16
N MET A 77 -18.16 -2.76 -12.37
CA MET A 77 -18.43 -1.67 -11.42
C MET A 77 -18.60 -2.22 -10.01
N GLY A 78 -18.16 -1.44 -9.02
CA GLY A 78 -18.26 -1.79 -7.62
C GLY A 78 -18.67 -0.60 -6.78
N CYS A 79 -19.51 -0.82 -5.77
CA CYS A 79 -19.80 0.19 -4.76
C CYS A 79 -19.77 -0.42 -3.38
N LYS A 80 -18.91 0.11 -2.51
CA LYS A 80 -18.89 -0.24 -1.10
C LYS A 80 -19.70 0.78 -0.31
N GLY A 81 -20.69 0.30 0.44
CA GLY A 81 -21.34 1.05 1.52
C GLY A 81 -20.70 0.69 2.85
N ASP A 82 -20.25 1.66 3.64
CA ASP A 82 -19.71 1.42 4.99
C ASP A 82 -20.06 2.53 5.99
N LYS A 83 -20.04 2.23 7.27
CA LYS A 83 -20.33 3.21 8.33
C LYS A 83 -19.09 4.07 8.61
N ALA A 84 -19.22 5.39 8.46
CA ALA A 84 -18.14 6.35 8.73
C ALA A 84 -18.03 6.72 10.21
N ALA A 85 -19.16 7.16 10.77
CA ALA A 85 -19.22 7.80 12.08
C ALA A 85 -20.64 7.69 12.64
N GLN A 86 -20.77 7.88 13.96
CA GLN A 86 -22.05 8.03 14.61
C GLN A 86 -21.97 8.98 15.79
N ASP A 87 -22.97 9.83 15.93
CA ASP A 87 -23.21 10.65 17.12
C ASP A 87 -23.41 9.75 18.36
N PRO A 88 -22.54 9.84 19.39
CA PRO A 88 -22.65 9.04 20.61
C PRO A 88 -23.92 9.30 21.41
N SER A 89 -24.58 10.45 21.20
CA SER A 89 -25.81 10.83 21.91
C SER A 89 -27.08 10.20 21.34
N LYS A 90 -27.00 9.54 20.18
CA LYS A 90 -28.14 8.97 19.46
C LYS A 90 -28.14 7.43 19.47
N PRO A 91 -29.28 6.78 19.19
CA PRO A 91 -29.38 5.32 19.20
C PRO A 91 -28.34 4.67 18.29
N ALA A 92 -27.47 3.85 18.88
CA ALA A 92 -26.40 3.17 18.15
C ALA A 92 -26.97 2.28 17.05
N ILE A 93 -26.59 2.52 15.79
CA ILE A 93 -26.83 1.59 14.70
C ILE A 93 -25.51 0.92 14.32
N GLN A 94 -25.57 -0.35 13.96
CA GLN A 94 -24.40 -1.09 13.46
C GLN A 94 -24.62 -1.48 11.98
N PRO A 95 -24.69 -0.52 11.03
CA PRO A 95 -24.66 -0.85 9.62
C PRO A 95 -23.47 -1.76 9.35
N THR A 96 -23.74 -2.95 8.84
CA THR A 96 -22.71 -3.82 8.30
C THR A 96 -22.39 -3.34 6.90
N GLY A 97 -21.13 -2.99 6.65
CA GLY A 97 -20.71 -2.59 5.32
C GLY A 97 -20.89 -3.72 4.31
N ALA A 98 -21.22 -3.37 3.07
CA ALA A 98 -21.39 -4.31 1.97
C ALA A 98 -20.74 -3.78 0.69
N VAL A 99 -20.31 -4.70 -0.18
CA VAL A 99 -19.80 -4.40 -1.51
C VAL A 99 -20.74 -5.03 -2.53
N THR A 100 -21.30 -4.20 -3.40
CA THR A 100 -22.06 -4.65 -4.57
C THR A 100 -21.14 -4.62 -5.79
N LEU A 101 -21.15 -5.70 -6.56
CA LEU A 101 -20.35 -5.89 -7.77
C LEU A 101 -21.26 -6.12 -8.97
N LEU A 102 -20.96 -5.42 -10.06
CA LEU A 102 -21.66 -5.47 -11.33
C LEU A 102 -20.65 -5.82 -12.42
N SER A 103 -21.05 -6.68 -13.35
CA SER A 103 -20.32 -6.94 -14.59
C SER A 103 -20.15 -5.67 -15.44
N PRO A 104 -19.27 -5.67 -16.45
CA PRO A 104 -19.14 -4.57 -17.41
C PRO A 104 -20.47 -4.22 -18.09
N GLU A 105 -21.35 -5.20 -18.31
CA GLU A 105 -22.68 -5.02 -18.90
C GLU A 105 -23.72 -4.48 -17.91
N GLY A 106 -23.34 -4.26 -16.64
CA GLY A 106 -24.21 -3.74 -15.59
C GLY A 106 -25.06 -4.78 -14.87
N GLN A 107 -24.85 -6.08 -15.15
CA GLN A 107 -25.56 -7.15 -14.44
C GLN A 107 -24.96 -7.35 -13.04
N PRO A 108 -25.77 -7.48 -11.97
CA PRO A 108 -25.28 -7.77 -10.63
C PRO A 108 -24.70 -9.18 -10.53
N ILE A 109 -23.44 -9.28 -10.08
CA ILE A 109 -22.73 -10.57 -9.99
C ILE A 109 -22.26 -10.91 -8.57
N GLY A 110 -22.11 -9.91 -7.70
CA GLY A 110 -21.70 -10.11 -6.31
C GLY A 110 -22.37 -9.19 -5.31
N PHE A 111 -22.75 -9.74 -4.16
CA PHE A 111 -23.09 -8.98 -2.95
C PHE A 111 -22.33 -9.55 -1.75
N LEU A 112 -21.33 -8.82 -1.28
CA LEU A 112 -20.33 -9.31 -0.33
C LEU A 112 -20.37 -8.50 0.96
N HIS A 113 -20.19 -9.17 2.10
CA HIS A 113 -19.95 -8.48 3.35
C HIS A 113 -18.59 -7.77 3.36
N ALA A 114 -18.54 -6.47 3.66
CA ALA A 114 -17.33 -5.66 3.45
C ALA A 114 -16.27 -5.81 4.56
N LYS A 115 -16.62 -6.29 5.75
CA LYS A 115 -15.73 -6.26 6.93
C LYS A 115 -14.40 -7.00 6.72
N THR A 116 -14.46 -8.31 6.46
CA THR A 116 -13.25 -9.11 6.24
C THR A 116 -12.57 -8.74 4.93
N LEU A 117 -13.35 -8.51 3.86
CA LEU A 117 -12.84 -8.08 2.56
C LEU A 117 -12.00 -6.81 2.66
N THR A 118 -12.49 -5.77 3.35
CA THR A 118 -11.79 -4.49 3.53
C THR A 118 -10.47 -4.67 4.28
N ALA A 119 -10.45 -5.49 5.33
CA ALA A 119 -9.21 -5.71 6.07
C ALA A 119 -8.19 -6.56 5.28
N PHE A 120 -8.67 -7.58 4.56
CA PHE A 120 -7.83 -8.41 3.69
C PHE A 120 -7.24 -7.59 2.54
N ARG A 121 -8.05 -6.86 1.78
CA ARG A 121 -7.59 -6.08 0.62
C ARG A 121 -6.60 -4.97 1.01
N THR A 122 -6.82 -4.29 2.14
CA THR A 122 -5.84 -3.31 2.66
C THR A 122 -4.52 -3.97 3.02
N ALA A 123 -4.57 -5.11 3.71
CA ALA A 123 -3.37 -5.87 4.05
C ALA A 123 -2.64 -6.34 2.79
N LEU A 124 -3.39 -6.84 1.81
CA LEU A 124 -2.88 -7.33 0.53
C LEU A 124 -2.10 -6.24 -0.21
N THR A 125 -2.59 -4.99 -0.23
CA THR A 125 -1.85 -3.87 -0.82
C THR A 125 -0.45 -3.71 -0.21
N SER A 126 -0.34 -3.74 1.12
CA SER A 126 0.95 -3.63 1.82
C SER A 126 1.93 -4.76 1.48
N THR A 127 1.41 -5.92 1.04
CA THR A 127 2.24 -7.06 0.65
C THR A 127 3.07 -6.80 -0.61
N CYS A 128 2.63 -5.88 -1.47
CA CYS A 128 3.37 -5.47 -2.66
C CYS A 128 4.75 -4.89 -2.31
N LEU A 129 4.84 -4.21 -1.16
CA LEU A 129 6.09 -3.67 -0.62
C LEU A 129 6.84 -4.73 0.22
N LEU A 130 6.11 -5.53 1.00
CA LEU A 130 6.70 -6.61 1.79
C LEU A 130 7.45 -7.63 0.91
N ALA A 131 6.89 -7.96 -0.25
CA ALA A 131 7.49 -8.88 -1.22
C ALA A 131 8.83 -8.37 -1.76
N ARG A 132 9.10 -7.05 -1.69
CA ARG A 132 10.37 -6.46 -2.12
C ARG A 132 11.45 -6.50 -1.05
N ARG A 133 11.11 -6.72 0.23
CA ARG A 133 12.08 -6.72 1.34
C ARG A 133 13.05 -7.89 1.22
N GLY A 134 14.35 -7.61 1.35
CA GLY A 134 15.39 -8.64 1.24
C GLY A 134 15.44 -9.58 2.45
N HIS A 135 15.02 -9.10 3.62
CA HIS A 135 15.02 -9.87 4.86
C HIS A 135 13.91 -9.38 5.78
N VAL A 136 13.15 -10.31 6.39
CA VAL A 136 12.09 -10.01 7.37
C VAL A 136 12.12 -11.06 8.46
N LYS A 137 12.60 -10.70 9.66
CA LYS A 137 12.68 -11.57 10.84
C LYS A 137 11.75 -11.13 11.96
N THR A 138 11.57 -9.83 12.13
CA THR A 138 10.75 -9.26 13.20
C THR A 138 9.67 -8.37 12.62
N VAL A 139 8.42 -8.67 12.94
CA VAL A 139 7.25 -7.84 12.64
C VAL A 139 6.77 -7.21 13.94
N THR A 140 6.61 -5.89 13.96
CA THR A 140 5.99 -5.17 15.07
C THR A 140 4.66 -4.58 14.60
N CYS A 141 3.58 -4.82 15.32
CA CYS A 141 2.24 -4.37 14.95
C CYS A 141 1.59 -3.59 16.10
N PHE A 142 1.06 -2.41 15.80
CA PHE A 142 0.24 -1.64 16.72
C PHE A 142 -1.23 -1.95 16.50
N GLY A 143 -1.91 -2.30 17.60
CA GLY A 143 -3.32 -2.66 17.60
C GLY A 143 -3.57 -4.17 17.50
N VAL A 144 -4.79 -4.57 17.83
CA VAL A 144 -5.26 -5.97 17.89
C VAL A 144 -6.57 -6.17 17.11
N GLY A 145 -6.90 -5.21 16.25
CA GLY A 145 -8.10 -5.24 15.41
C GLY A 145 -7.93 -6.12 14.16
N LEU A 146 -8.96 -6.12 13.32
CA LEU A 146 -8.99 -6.95 12.11
C LEU A 146 -7.91 -6.55 11.09
N GLN A 147 -7.59 -5.26 11.00
CA GLN A 147 -6.47 -4.77 10.17
C GLN A 147 -5.14 -5.36 10.64
N ALA A 148 -4.85 -5.30 11.95
CA ALA A 148 -3.66 -5.90 12.53
C ALA A 148 -3.58 -7.42 12.23
N TYR A 149 -4.70 -8.13 12.37
CA TYR A 149 -4.76 -9.57 12.11
C TYR A 149 -4.36 -9.90 10.67
N TRP A 150 -4.97 -9.24 9.68
CA TRP A 150 -4.70 -9.54 8.28
C TRP A 150 -3.29 -9.11 7.84
N HIS A 151 -2.77 -7.98 8.32
CA HIS A 151 -1.40 -7.57 7.99
C HIS A 151 -0.37 -8.58 8.52
N VAL A 152 -0.53 -9.03 9.77
CA VAL A 152 0.34 -10.07 10.35
C VAL A 152 0.14 -11.42 9.64
N ARG A 153 -1.11 -11.84 9.39
CA ARG A 153 -1.40 -13.11 8.71
C ARG A 153 -0.80 -13.18 7.31
N LEU A 154 -0.96 -12.12 6.50
CA LEU A 154 -0.38 -12.08 5.16
C LEU A 154 1.15 -11.94 5.19
N ALA A 155 1.71 -11.25 6.18
CA ALA A 155 3.16 -11.25 6.38
C ALA A 155 3.71 -12.65 6.66
N LEU A 156 3.03 -13.43 7.51
CA LEU A 156 3.38 -14.82 7.79
C LEU A 156 3.16 -15.73 6.59
N LEU A 157 2.14 -15.49 5.77
CA LEU A 157 1.91 -16.26 4.54
C LEU A 157 3.08 -16.09 3.55
N ILE A 158 3.60 -14.88 3.39
CA ILE A 158 4.63 -14.56 2.39
C ILE A 158 6.04 -14.79 2.90
N ARG A 159 6.28 -14.50 4.19
CA ARG A 159 7.62 -14.47 4.81
C ARG A 159 7.71 -15.34 6.07
N GLY A 160 6.79 -16.29 6.26
CA GLY A 160 6.74 -17.11 7.47
C GLY A 160 8.03 -17.86 7.75
N SER A 161 8.69 -18.40 6.72
CA SER A 161 9.99 -19.08 6.82
C SER A 161 11.09 -18.21 7.44
N THR A 162 11.05 -16.88 7.25
CA THR A 162 12.04 -15.93 7.77
C THR A 162 11.60 -15.24 9.05
N ILE A 163 10.29 -15.01 9.25
CA ILE A 163 9.76 -14.34 10.43
C ILE A 163 9.93 -15.23 11.68
N LYS A 164 10.62 -14.72 12.68
CA LYS A 164 10.84 -15.39 13.97
C LYS A 164 10.05 -14.77 15.10
N HIS A 165 9.81 -13.46 15.06
CA HIS A 165 9.13 -12.74 16.13
C HIS A 165 8.02 -11.83 15.59
N VAL A 166 6.85 -11.92 16.20
CA VAL A 166 5.74 -10.97 16.03
C VAL A 166 5.50 -10.27 17.36
N ASN A 167 5.79 -8.97 17.41
CA ASN A 167 5.58 -8.13 18.58
C ASN A 167 4.30 -7.31 18.38
N VAL A 168 3.36 -7.42 19.31
CA VAL A 168 2.11 -6.67 19.27
C VAL A 168 2.12 -5.60 20.36
N ILE A 169 1.91 -4.35 20.00
CA ILE A 169 1.85 -3.24 20.93
C ILE A 169 0.40 -2.77 21.01
N ASN A 170 -0.19 -2.84 22.20
CA ASN A 170 -1.58 -2.43 22.40
C ASN A 170 -1.75 -1.60 23.67
N TRP A 171 -2.67 -0.64 23.64
CA TRP A 171 -2.88 0.29 24.77
C TRP A 171 -3.33 -0.42 26.07
N ARG A 172 -4.06 -1.53 25.95
CA ARG A 172 -4.52 -2.34 27.10
C ARG A 172 -4.47 -3.82 26.77
N PHE A 173 -4.20 -4.65 27.77
CA PHE A 173 -4.45 -6.08 27.62
C PHE A 173 -5.95 -6.33 27.79
N SER A 174 -6.65 -6.53 26.68
CA SER A 174 -8.11 -6.68 26.62
C SER A 174 -8.50 -8.08 26.11
N ASP A 175 -9.78 -8.42 26.20
CA ASP A 175 -10.29 -9.65 25.58
C ASP A 175 -10.06 -9.68 24.07
N GLN A 176 -10.06 -8.52 23.41
CA GLN A 176 -9.70 -8.40 21.99
C GLN A 176 -8.25 -8.82 21.74
N ALA A 177 -7.32 -8.45 22.62
CA ALA A 177 -5.93 -8.89 22.51
C ALA A 177 -5.79 -10.41 22.67
N ARG A 178 -6.57 -11.01 23.57
CA ARG A 178 -6.65 -12.48 23.72
C ARG A 178 -7.22 -13.14 22.47
N VAL A 179 -8.30 -12.58 21.91
CA VAL A 179 -8.92 -13.08 20.66
C VAL A 179 -7.94 -13.01 19.50
N PHE A 180 -7.27 -11.87 19.33
CA PHE A 180 -6.24 -11.69 18.30
C PHE A 180 -5.17 -12.79 18.36
N LEU A 181 -4.57 -13.03 19.52
CA LEU A 181 -3.56 -14.07 19.69
C LEU A 181 -4.14 -15.47 19.45
N LYS A 182 -5.35 -15.73 19.97
CA LYS A 182 -6.05 -16.99 19.75
C LYS A 182 -6.22 -17.29 18.26
N GLN A 183 -6.51 -16.30 17.41
CA GLN A 183 -6.66 -16.55 15.97
C GLN A 183 -5.41 -17.21 15.36
N PHE A 184 -4.19 -16.79 15.74
CA PHE A 184 -2.95 -17.41 15.27
C PHE A 184 -2.69 -18.78 15.91
N TYR A 185 -3.03 -18.97 17.19
CA TYR A 185 -2.92 -20.28 17.83
C TYR A 185 -3.84 -21.33 17.21
N HIS A 186 -5.06 -20.94 16.82
CA HIS A 186 -6.06 -21.84 16.22
C HIS A 186 -5.81 -22.15 14.74
N VAL A 187 -4.84 -21.50 14.08
CA VAL A 187 -4.43 -21.91 12.74
C VAL A 187 -3.90 -23.36 12.80
N PRO A 188 -4.40 -24.28 11.96
CA PRO A 188 -3.94 -25.67 11.92
C PRO A 188 -2.42 -25.81 11.76
N ALA A 189 -1.82 -26.81 12.43
CA ALA A 189 -0.38 -27.03 12.42
C ALA A 189 0.20 -27.20 11.00
N HIS A 190 -0.48 -27.97 10.14
CA HIS A 190 -0.05 -28.19 8.75
C HIS A 190 0.00 -26.89 7.93
N ILE A 191 -0.86 -25.89 8.23
CA ILE A 191 -0.81 -24.57 7.57
C ILE A 191 0.43 -23.80 8.06
N LYS A 192 0.73 -23.84 9.36
CA LYS A 192 1.91 -23.18 9.93
C LYS A 192 3.22 -23.76 9.39
N GLU A 193 3.26 -25.08 9.22
CA GLU A 193 4.40 -25.79 8.62
C GLU A 193 4.55 -25.44 7.14
N ARG A 194 3.46 -25.53 6.35
CA ARG A 194 3.43 -25.15 4.94
C ARG A 194 3.93 -23.72 4.71
N GLU A 195 3.47 -22.78 5.54
CA GLU A 195 3.82 -21.36 5.45
C GLU A 195 5.13 -21.02 6.19
N GLY A 196 5.75 -21.98 6.89
CA GLY A 196 7.08 -21.86 7.48
C GLY A 196 7.18 -21.10 8.81
N TRP A 197 6.06 -20.81 9.49
CA TRP A 197 6.02 -20.01 10.72
C TRP A 197 5.62 -20.80 11.98
N ALA A 198 5.68 -22.13 11.96
CA ALA A 198 5.39 -22.97 13.12
C ALA A 198 6.16 -22.56 14.39
N GLU A 199 7.41 -22.12 14.22
CA GLU A 199 8.31 -21.70 15.30
C GLU A 199 8.28 -20.18 15.59
N THR A 200 7.38 -19.42 14.95
CA THR A 200 7.29 -17.98 15.16
C THR A 200 6.68 -17.67 16.54
N THR A 201 7.37 -16.83 17.32
CA THR A 201 6.90 -16.44 18.65
C THR A 201 6.07 -15.15 18.60
N PHE A 202 5.00 -15.10 19.38
CA PHE A 202 4.16 -13.91 19.52
C PHE A 202 4.33 -13.28 20.91
N GLY A 203 4.68 -11.99 20.94
CA GLY A 203 4.76 -11.19 22.16
C GLY A 203 3.70 -10.10 22.17
N ILE A 204 3.21 -9.73 23.35
CA ILE A 204 2.35 -8.55 23.52
C ILE A 204 2.90 -7.60 24.58
N LEU A 205 3.02 -6.33 24.21
CA LEU A 205 3.48 -5.25 25.05
C LEU A 205 2.34 -4.28 25.30
N THR A 206 2.15 -3.92 26.57
CA THR A 206 1.13 -2.96 27.00
C THR A 206 1.71 -1.96 28.01
N PRO A 207 1.16 -0.73 28.11
CA PRO A 207 1.61 0.29 29.05
C PRO A 207 1.64 -0.13 30.53
N GLY A 208 0.92 -1.19 30.92
CA GLY A 208 0.94 -1.72 32.28
C GLY A 208 2.28 -2.34 32.69
N TYR A 209 3.20 -2.58 31.75
CA TYR A 209 4.56 -3.05 32.03
C TYR A 209 5.47 -1.87 32.42
N GLY A 210 6.19 -1.98 33.54
CA GLY A 210 7.01 -0.88 34.09
C GLY A 210 8.08 -0.34 33.15
N GLU A 211 8.60 -1.17 32.23
CA GLU A 211 9.59 -0.77 31.21
C GLU A 211 8.99 -0.53 29.82
N PHE A 212 7.67 -0.28 29.74
CA PHE A 212 6.95 -0.16 28.46
C PHE A 212 7.66 0.74 27.45
N LYS A 213 8.03 1.96 27.85
CA LYS A 213 8.69 2.92 26.94
C LYS A 213 10.02 2.37 26.40
N ARG A 214 10.82 1.70 27.24
CA ARG A 214 12.11 1.13 26.83
C ARG A 214 11.89 0.00 25.83
N LEU A 215 11.02 -0.95 26.17
CA LEU A 215 10.68 -2.11 25.34
C LEU A 215 9.99 -1.72 24.03
N GLN A 216 9.13 -0.70 24.05
CA GLN A 216 8.49 -0.17 22.85
C GLN A 216 9.53 0.35 21.86
N ARG A 217 10.50 1.16 22.32
CA ARG A 217 11.59 1.65 21.46
C ARG A 217 12.42 0.51 20.88
N GLU A 218 12.77 -0.47 21.71
CA GLU A 218 13.53 -1.66 21.30
C GLU A 218 12.78 -2.45 20.23
N GLN A 219 11.51 -2.80 20.47
CA GLN A 219 10.68 -3.56 19.53
C GLN A 219 10.45 -2.84 18.19
N ILE A 220 10.33 -1.50 18.20
CA ILE A 220 10.20 -0.70 16.97
C ILE A 220 11.54 -0.66 16.20
N ARG A 221 12.67 -0.50 16.90
CA ARG A 221 14.00 -0.45 16.28
C ARG A 221 14.43 -1.80 15.70
N ASP A 222 14.09 -2.89 16.38
CA ASP A 222 14.42 -4.25 15.94
C ASP A 222 13.53 -4.73 14.78
N ALA A 223 12.37 -4.13 14.59
CA ALA A 223 11.44 -4.49 13.53
C ALA A 223 12.05 -4.32 12.12
N ASP A 224 11.83 -5.32 11.27
CA ASP A 224 11.99 -5.22 9.81
C ASP A 224 10.74 -4.61 9.17
N VAL A 225 9.58 -4.82 9.80
CA VAL A 225 8.28 -4.33 9.36
C VAL A 225 7.50 -3.80 10.57
N VAL A 226 6.96 -2.60 10.46
CA VAL A 226 6.08 -1.97 11.45
C VAL A 226 4.71 -1.74 10.81
N TYR A 227 3.68 -2.39 11.34
CA TYR A 227 2.29 -2.15 10.94
C TYR A 227 1.60 -1.28 11.99
N CYS A 228 1.10 -0.11 11.59
CA CYS A 228 0.26 0.74 12.42
C CYS A 228 -1.20 0.53 12.01
N CYS A 229 -1.98 -0.12 12.87
CA CYS A 229 -3.34 -0.57 12.56
C CYS A 229 -4.36 -0.08 13.59
N THR A 230 -4.19 1.16 14.04
CA THR A 230 -5.00 1.80 15.08
C THR A 230 -5.67 3.08 14.56
N PRO A 231 -6.94 3.33 14.89
CA PRO A 231 -7.60 4.60 14.56
C PRO A 231 -7.13 5.71 15.52
N SER A 232 -5.81 5.93 15.59
CA SER A 232 -5.20 6.86 16.54
C SER A 232 -5.36 8.31 16.07
N THR A 233 -5.50 9.23 17.03
CA THR A 233 -5.45 10.69 16.82
C THR A 233 -4.13 11.30 17.29
N GLU A 234 -3.25 10.46 17.83
CA GLU A 234 -1.94 10.83 18.38
C GLU A 234 -0.87 9.86 17.87
N ASP A 235 0.37 10.34 17.81
CA ASP A 235 1.51 9.57 17.33
C ASP A 235 1.72 8.32 18.22
N LEU A 236 1.91 7.16 17.59
CA LEU A 236 2.05 5.89 18.31
C LEU A 236 3.39 5.75 19.05
N PHE A 237 4.39 6.52 18.62
CA PHE A 237 5.73 6.55 19.18
C PHE A 237 6.42 7.89 18.84
N GLU A 238 7.42 8.25 19.64
CA GLU A 238 8.23 9.47 19.43
C GLU A 238 9.08 9.37 18.16
N ALA A 239 9.25 10.47 17.42
CA ALA A 239 10.03 10.48 16.17
C ALA A 239 11.45 9.93 16.37
N GLU A 240 12.10 10.28 17.48
CA GLU A 240 13.48 9.95 17.85
C GLU A 240 13.75 8.43 17.87
N VAL A 241 12.70 7.62 18.04
CA VAL A 241 12.82 6.16 17.99
C VAL A 241 13.41 5.71 16.66
N LEU A 242 13.00 6.36 15.56
CA LEU A 242 13.40 6.02 14.18
C LEU A 242 14.22 7.11 13.48
N THR A 243 14.23 8.34 13.99
CA THR A 243 15.03 9.45 13.43
C THR A 243 16.44 9.55 14.01
N SER A 244 16.65 9.02 15.22
CA SER A 244 17.98 8.98 15.84
C SER A 244 18.98 8.13 15.03
N HIS A 245 20.28 8.38 15.23
CA HIS A 245 21.35 7.61 14.61
C HIS A 245 21.19 6.10 14.79
N GLU A 246 20.78 5.66 15.98
CA GLU A 246 20.52 4.24 16.27
C GLU A 246 19.30 3.70 15.50
N GLY A 247 18.18 4.45 15.50
CA GLY A 247 16.96 4.07 14.77
C GLY A 247 17.17 3.92 13.26
N ARG A 248 18.08 4.72 12.70
CA ARG A 248 18.43 4.75 11.27
C ARG A 248 19.43 3.67 10.83
N ARG A 249 19.97 2.86 11.75
CA ARG A 249 20.94 1.79 11.38
C ARG A 249 20.34 0.68 10.52
N LYS A 250 19.02 0.56 10.52
CA LYS A 250 18.27 -0.49 9.83
C LYS A 250 17.16 0.15 9.01
N GLY A 251 17.09 -0.20 7.73
CA GLY A 251 15.94 0.12 6.89
C GLY A 251 14.80 -0.85 7.16
N ARG A 252 13.56 -0.34 7.15
CA ARG A 252 12.35 -1.09 7.48
C ARG A 252 11.15 -0.63 6.67
N LEU A 253 10.17 -1.51 6.50
CA LEU A 253 8.86 -1.13 5.99
C LEU A 253 8.00 -0.62 7.15
N ILE A 254 7.43 0.57 7.03
CA ILE A 254 6.51 1.15 8.02
C ILE A 254 5.20 1.41 7.30
N ALA A 255 4.16 0.66 7.61
CA ALA A 255 2.87 0.74 6.96
C ALA A 255 1.83 1.33 7.93
N ALA A 256 1.38 2.55 7.65
CA ALA A 256 0.37 3.27 8.42
C ALA A 256 -1.01 3.14 7.79
N ILE A 257 -1.89 2.42 8.48
CA ILE A 257 -3.12 1.86 7.94
C ILE A 257 -4.36 2.34 8.71
N GLY A 258 -4.24 2.48 10.02
CA GLY A 258 -5.36 2.78 10.89
C GLY A 258 -5.80 4.25 10.86
N SER A 259 -4.92 5.19 10.49
CA SER A 259 -5.26 6.61 10.31
C SER A 259 -5.84 6.90 8.91
N TYR A 260 -7.14 7.15 8.77
CA TYR A 260 -7.78 7.38 7.45
C TYR A 260 -8.65 8.65 7.39
N THR A 261 -8.51 9.54 8.37
CA THR A 261 -9.18 10.85 8.35
C THR A 261 -8.17 11.95 8.68
N PRO A 262 -8.43 13.21 8.29
CA PRO A 262 -7.48 14.31 8.51
C PRO A 262 -7.11 14.55 9.98
N ARG A 263 -7.96 14.10 10.92
CA ARG A 263 -7.72 14.24 12.37
C ARG A 263 -6.96 13.06 12.97
N MET A 264 -6.84 11.95 12.24
CA MET A 264 -6.15 10.75 12.71
C MET A 264 -4.69 10.79 12.31
N ARG A 265 -3.82 10.32 13.19
CA ARG A 265 -2.37 10.24 13.00
C ARG A 265 -1.84 9.01 13.72
N GLU A 266 -1.00 8.24 13.05
CA GLU A 266 -0.29 7.11 13.66
C GLU A 266 1.22 7.35 13.72
N LEU A 267 1.76 8.03 12.71
CA LEU A 267 3.18 8.30 12.58
C LEU A 267 3.53 9.74 12.99
N PRO A 268 4.67 9.92 13.67
CA PRO A 268 5.11 11.25 14.07
C PRO A 268 5.59 12.07 12.87
N GLU A 269 5.26 13.36 12.86
CA GLU A 269 5.57 14.30 11.78
C GLU A 269 7.07 14.33 11.43
N GLY A 270 7.93 14.34 12.45
CA GLY A 270 9.38 14.36 12.26
C GLY A 270 9.92 13.15 11.50
N LEU A 271 9.25 12.00 11.56
CA LEU A 271 9.60 10.82 10.78
C LEU A 271 9.32 11.03 9.28
N LEU A 272 8.16 11.61 8.94
CA LEU A 272 7.76 11.88 7.56
C LEU A 272 8.65 12.96 6.92
N ILE A 273 8.91 14.04 7.66
CA ILE A 273 9.81 15.10 7.20
C ILE A 273 11.20 14.53 6.97
N GLN A 274 11.71 13.70 7.87
CA GLN A 274 13.03 13.09 7.67
C GLN A 274 13.05 12.15 6.46
N ALA A 275 12.02 11.34 6.26
CA ALA A 275 11.94 10.41 5.13
C ALA A 275 11.95 11.11 3.77
N THR A 276 11.54 12.38 3.73
CA THR A 276 11.47 13.20 2.52
C THR A 276 12.64 14.21 2.38
N LYS A 277 13.62 14.20 3.30
CA LYS A 277 14.84 15.00 3.16
C LYS A 277 15.75 14.40 2.09
N HIS A 278 16.10 15.21 1.10
CA HIS A 278 17.19 14.93 0.17
C HIS A 278 18.49 15.49 0.76
N GLU A 279 19.23 14.70 1.54
CA GLU A 279 20.61 15.09 1.87
C GLU A 279 21.51 14.84 0.65
N LYS A 280 22.42 15.77 0.38
CA LYS A 280 23.50 15.58 -0.59
C LYS A 280 24.27 14.32 -0.18
N PRO A 281 24.69 13.45 -1.12
CA PRO A 281 25.44 12.26 -0.78
C PRO A 281 26.80 12.66 -0.19
N HIS A 282 26.87 12.77 1.13
CA HIS A 282 28.14 12.82 1.82
C HIS A 282 28.67 11.39 1.83
N TRP A 283 29.72 11.15 1.04
CA TRP A 283 30.47 9.89 1.02
C TRP A 283 31.16 9.71 2.39
N HIS A 284 30.42 9.19 3.36
CA HIS A 284 30.97 8.69 4.61
C HIS A 284 30.86 7.17 4.61
N PHE A 285 32.00 6.52 4.82
CA PHE A 285 32.25 5.08 4.80
C PHE A 285 31.59 4.31 5.97
N HIS A 286 30.38 4.71 6.40
CA HIS A 286 29.65 4.04 7.47
C HIS A 286 28.34 3.44 6.93
N LYS A 287 28.08 2.21 7.38
CA LYS A 287 27.08 1.23 6.92
C LYS A 287 25.66 1.65 7.32
N HIS A 288 25.20 2.82 6.89
CA HIS A 288 23.87 3.37 7.18
C HIS A 288 22.86 2.99 6.10
N ALA A 289 21.56 2.96 6.46
CA ALA A 289 20.51 2.87 5.45
C ALA A 289 20.58 4.14 4.57
N PRO A 290 20.49 4.01 3.23
CA PRO A 290 20.55 5.16 2.32
C PRO A 290 19.43 6.17 2.63
N GLU A 291 19.78 7.46 2.60
CA GLU A 291 18.87 8.59 2.81
C GLU A 291 18.17 9.02 1.50
N GLY A 292 16.98 9.62 1.61
CA GLY A 292 16.11 10.04 0.49
C GLY A 292 14.96 9.05 0.21
N GLY A 293 13.79 9.45 -0.27
CA GLY A 293 13.30 10.80 -0.65
C GLY A 293 11.83 10.78 -1.07
N VAL A 294 11.04 9.78 -0.62
CA VAL A 294 9.64 9.61 -1.00
C VAL A 294 8.87 8.75 0.02
N ILE A 295 7.61 9.06 0.26
CA ILE A 295 6.63 8.22 0.96
C ILE A 295 5.69 7.56 -0.05
N VAL A 296 5.42 6.26 0.11
CA VAL A 296 4.52 5.52 -0.76
C VAL A 296 3.08 5.68 -0.29
N VAL A 297 2.15 5.90 -1.21
CA VAL A 297 0.71 6.05 -0.92
C VAL A 297 -0.14 5.16 -1.81
N ASP A 298 -1.39 4.91 -1.40
CA ASP A 298 -2.37 4.26 -2.27
C ASP A 298 -2.67 5.11 -3.50
N THR A 299 -3.03 6.38 -3.24
CA THR A 299 -3.28 7.41 -4.25
C THR A 299 -2.80 8.76 -3.72
N LEU A 300 -2.33 9.63 -4.61
CA LEU A 300 -1.89 10.98 -4.23
C LEU A 300 -3.06 11.81 -3.69
N ASP A 301 -4.18 11.83 -4.42
CA ASP A 301 -5.34 12.65 -4.08
C ASP A 301 -5.94 12.26 -2.72
N GLY A 302 -6.13 10.95 -2.49
CA GLY A 302 -6.66 10.44 -1.23
C GLY A 302 -5.73 10.72 -0.05
N ALA A 303 -4.42 10.51 -0.24
CA ALA A 303 -3.43 10.76 0.80
C ALA A 303 -3.39 12.25 1.22
N LEU A 304 -3.40 13.17 0.25
CA LEU A 304 -3.34 14.61 0.50
C LEU A 304 -4.63 15.16 1.12
N LYS A 305 -5.79 14.53 0.85
CA LYS A 305 -7.09 14.93 1.40
C LYS A 305 -7.39 14.31 2.77
N GLU A 306 -6.90 13.10 3.04
CA GLU A 306 -7.40 12.28 4.16
C GLU A 306 -6.32 11.81 5.14
N ALA A 307 -5.05 11.69 4.74
CA ALA A 307 -4.02 11.20 5.65
C ALA A 307 -3.53 12.32 6.57
N GLY A 308 -4.06 12.38 7.79
CA GLY A 308 -3.74 13.44 8.76
C GLY A 308 -2.25 13.61 9.05
N GLU A 309 -1.45 12.55 9.02
CA GLU A 309 0.01 12.61 9.19
C GLU A 309 0.73 13.27 8.00
N ILE A 310 0.29 13.03 6.76
CA ILE A 310 0.83 13.70 5.56
C ILE A 310 0.43 15.18 5.55
N ILE A 311 -0.83 15.46 5.89
CA ILE A 311 -1.37 16.83 5.97
C ILE A 311 -0.63 17.63 7.06
N SER A 312 -0.45 17.05 8.24
CA SER A 312 0.28 17.67 9.36
C SER A 312 1.72 17.98 8.99
N ALA A 313 2.39 17.07 8.28
CA ALA A 313 3.76 17.25 7.82
C ALA A 313 3.92 18.22 6.65
N GLY A 314 2.83 18.73 6.07
CA GLY A 314 2.85 19.68 4.95
C GLY A 314 3.48 19.13 3.68
N LEU A 315 3.45 17.80 3.48
CA LEU A 315 4.09 17.17 2.34
C LEU A 315 3.41 17.51 1.03
N GLN A 316 4.21 17.64 -0.01
CA GLN A 316 3.76 17.96 -1.36
C GLN A 316 3.63 16.70 -2.22
N PRO A 317 2.80 16.70 -3.29
CA PRO A 317 2.66 15.57 -4.20
C PRO A 317 4.00 15.06 -4.77
N THR A 318 4.98 15.94 -4.96
CA THR A 318 6.34 15.61 -5.48
C THR A 318 7.19 14.81 -4.49
N GLN A 319 6.76 14.69 -3.24
CA GLN A 319 7.42 13.92 -2.18
C GLN A 319 6.71 12.59 -1.89
N LEU A 320 5.66 12.29 -2.66
CA LEU A 320 4.85 11.08 -2.56
C LEU A 320 4.92 10.30 -3.87
N VAL A 321 4.84 8.97 -3.80
CA VAL A 321 4.73 8.09 -4.97
C VAL A 321 3.57 7.13 -4.76
N GLU A 322 2.76 6.96 -5.78
CA GLU A 322 1.70 5.95 -5.74
C GLU A 322 2.28 4.55 -5.83
N LEU A 323 1.72 3.63 -5.07
CA LEU A 323 2.15 2.24 -5.07
C LEU A 323 2.04 1.60 -6.48
N GLY A 324 1.04 1.99 -7.26
CA GLY A 324 0.84 1.53 -8.63
C GLY A 324 2.02 1.81 -9.57
N GLU A 325 2.72 2.93 -9.35
CA GLU A 325 3.91 3.29 -10.13
C GLU A 325 5.10 2.36 -9.82
N LEU A 326 5.23 1.91 -8.56
CA LEU A 326 6.33 1.06 -8.10
C LEU A 326 6.21 -0.41 -8.53
N ILE A 327 5.00 -0.86 -8.88
CA ILE A 327 4.72 -2.25 -9.23
C ILE A 327 5.41 -2.63 -10.57
N MET A 328 5.66 -1.66 -11.46
CA MET A 328 6.34 -1.86 -12.75
C MET A 328 7.78 -2.39 -12.67
N LEU A 329 8.50 -2.12 -11.58
CA LEU A 329 9.91 -2.54 -11.44
C LEU A 329 10.09 -4.07 -11.45
N ARG A 330 9.00 -4.85 -11.36
CA ARG A 330 9.02 -6.32 -11.46
C ARG A 330 9.10 -6.80 -12.91
N ARG A 331 8.26 -6.26 -13.80
CA ARG A 331 8.09 -6.77 -15.17
C ARG A 331 9.36 -6.66 -16.00
N MET A 332 10.05 -5.52 -15.90
CA MET A 332 11.28 -5.28 -16.65
C MET A 332 12.47 -6.12 -16.18
N ALA A 333 12.54 -6.51 -14.91
CA ALA A 333 13.64 -7.35 -14.41
C ALA A 333 13.41 -8.84 -14.74
N GLU A 334 12.18 -9.32 -14.66
CA GLU A 334 11.82 -10.71 -14.98
C GLU A 334 11.85 -10.97 -16.51
N GLU A 335 11.43 -10.01 -17.35
CA GLU A 335 11.51 -10.14 -18.82
C GLU A 335 12.96 -10.09 -19.36
N VAL A 336 13.87 -9.40 -18.67
CA VAL A 336 15.29 -9.34 -19.06
C VAL A 336 16.05 -10.62 -18.69
N ASP A 337 15.66 -11.31 -17.61
CA ASP A 337 16.24 -12.61 -17.24
C ASP A 337 15.72 -13.75 -18.15
N ASP A 338 14.46 -13.71 -18.61
CA ASP A 338 13.86 -14.76 -19.45
C ASP A 338 14.22 -14.61 -20.96
N GLN A 339 14.64 -13.42 -21.41
CA GLN A 339 15.08 -13.17 -22.80
C GLN A 339 16.58 -13.41 -23.04
N GLY A 340 17.25 -14.08 -22.11
CA GLY A 340 18.65 -14.52 -22.25
C GLY A 340 18.91 -15.51 -23.39
N GLU A 341 17.87 -16.13 -23.96
CA GLU A 341 17.97 -16.98 -25.16
C GLU A 341 16.92 -16.60 -26.22
N THR A 342 17.35 -15.75 -27.17
CA THR A 342 16.78 -15.53 -28.51
C THR A 342 15.39 -14.91 -28.65
N ALA A 343 15.31 -13.57 -28.65
CA ALA A 343 14.65 -12.76 -29.69
C ALA A 343 14.84 -11.27 -29.39
N GLY A 344 15.43 -10.51 -30.32
CA GLY A 344 15.55 -9.06 -30.19
C GLY A 344 14.19 -8.39 -30.34
N ILE A 345 13.76 -7.64 -29.33
CA ILE A 345 12.61 -6.75 -29.41
C ILE A 345 13.02 -5.47 -30.16
N ASP A 346 12.16 -5.05 -31.08
CA ASP A 346 12.36 -3.91 -31.97
C ASP A 346 12.39 -2.61 -31.17
N ALA A 347 13.46 -1.82 -31.33
CA ALA A 347 13.74 -0.62 -30.54
C ALA A 347 12.69 0.51 -30.70
N ALA A 348 11.72 0.34 -31.60
CA ALA A 348 10.65 1.30 -31.87
C ALA A 348 9.44 1.19 -30.91
N GLU A 349 9.24 0.06 -30.20
CA GLU A 349 8.22 -0.03 -29.15
C GLU A 349 8.69 0.55 -27.81
N LEU A 350 10.01 0.52 -27.56
CA LEU A 350 10.63 1.09 -26.36
C LEU A 350 10.53 2.62 -26.29
N ASP A 351 10.44 3.29 -27.45
CA ASP A 351 10.37 4.76 -27.58
C ASP A 351 8.94 5.31 -27.38
N LYS A 352 7.92 4.45 -27.28
CA LYS A 352 6.53 4.84 -27.00
C LYS A 352 6.19 4.91 -25.51
N LEU A 353 7.03 4.34 -24.63
CA LEU A 353 6.87 4.40 -23.18
C LEU A 353 7.67 5.58 -22.62
N ASP A 354 7.19 6.78 -22.95
CA ASP A 354 7.82 8.02 -22.52
C ASP A 354 7.54 8.29 -21.03
N PHE A 355 8.47 7.86 -20.16
CA PHE A 355 8.52 8.28 -18.75
C PHE A 355 8.90 9.76 -18.58
N SER A 356 9.01 10.55 -19.67
CA SER A 356 9.21 11.99 -19.55
C SER A 356 8.01 12.71 -18.94
N GLY A 357 6.83 12.07 -18.87
CA GLY A 357 5.60 12.63 -18.32
C GLY A 357 5.40 12.50 -16.80
N THR A 358 6.14 11.65 -16.06
CA THR A 358 5.85 11.39 -14.63
C THR A 358 6.65 12.30 -13.69
N PRO A 359 6.03 13.25 -12.95
CA PRO A 359 6.76 14.24 -12.15
C PRO A 359 7.41 13.66 -10.88
N SER A 360 6.77 12.68 -10.22
CA SER A 360 7.13 12.25 -8.85
C SER A 360 8.34 11.32 -8.74
N ILE A 361 8.53 10.36 -9.66
CA ILE A 361 9.74 9.52 -9.68
C ILE A 361 10.97 10.34 -10.12
N LYS A 362 10.77 11.34 -10.99
CA LYS A 362 11.83 12.25 -11.42
C LYS A 362 12.35 13.09 -10.25
N SER A 363 11.47 13.74 -9.49
CA SER A 363 11.87 14.56 -8.34
C SER A 363 12.58 13.76 -7.25
N ALA A 364 12.23 12.49 -7.06
CA ALA A 364 12.84 11.61 -6.06
C ALA A 364 14.36 11.39 -6.27
N PHE A 365 14.84 11.46 -7.53
CA PHE A 365 16.21 11.08 -7.89
C PHE A 365 16.96 12.08 -8.79
N THR A 366 16.41 13.26 -9.08
CA THR A 366 17.10 14.32 -9.83
C THR A 366 17.71 15.38 -8.92
N SER A 367 19.05 15.46 -8.86
CA SER A 367 19.76 16.70 -8.55
C SER A 367 21.12 16.77 -9.27
N SER A 368 21.12 17.38 -10.46
CA SER A 368 22.20 18.10 -11.18
C SER A 368 21.69 18.32 -12.61
N ASP A 369 21.79 19.45 -13.32
CA ASP A 369 22.69 20.62 -13.29
C ASP A 369 21.91 21.84 -13.79
N GLY A 370 22.31 23.05 -13.39
CA GLY A 370 21.94 24.28 -14.12
C GLY A 370 21.61 25.49 -13.25
N ASP A 371 22.62 25.99 -12.54
CA ASP A 371 22.64 27.34 -11.98
C ASP A 371 22.49 28.35 -13.13
N SER A 372 21.52 29.27 -13.08
CA SER A 372 21.55 30.48 -13.92
C SER A 372 20.75 31.61 -13.27
N ARG A 373 21.56 32.52 -12.75
CA ARG A 373 21.24 33.84 -12.21
C ARG A 373 20.28 34.61 -13.12
N SER A 374 19.38 35.33 -12.48
CA SER A 374 18.57 36.40 -13.06
C SER A 374 19.46 37.49 -13.68
N SER A 375 19.30 37.73 -14.98
CA SER A 375 19.69 39.00 -15.61
C SER A 375 18.64 39.44 -16.62
N ILE A 376 18.13 40.64 -16.39
CA ILE A 376 17.26 41.43 -17.25
C ILE A 376 18.01 41.81 -18.55
N SER A 377 17.38 41.62 -19.72
CA SER A 377 17.54 42.52 -20.88
C SER A 377 16.51 42.25 -21.99
N LYS A 378 16.21 43.34 -22.71
CA LYS A 378 15.10 43.62 -23.63
C LYS A 378 15.20 42.97 -25.03
N ASP A 379 14.06 42.99 -25.71
CA ASP A 379 13.79 42.80 -27.15
C ASP A 379 14.91 43.18 -28.13
N SER A 380 15.11 42.37 -29.19
CA SER A 380 14.73 42.70 -30.59
C SER A 380 15.40 41.79 -31.66
N THR A 381 14.55 41.25 -32.54
CA THR A 381 14.66 41.02 -34.01
C THR A 381 15.87 40.33 -34.71
N THR A 382 15.49 39.41 -35.63
CA THR A 382 16.00 39.11 -37.01
C THR A 382 16.92 37.90 -37.34
N SER A 383 16.35 37.01 -38.19
CA SER A 383 16.92 36.36 -39.41
C SER A 383 17.73 35.03 -39.37
N SER A 384 17.12 34.01 -40.01
CA SER A 384 17.59 33.07 -41.06
C SER A 384 18.86 32.18 -40.95
N HIS A 385 18.63 30.86 -41.18
CA HIS A 385 19.39 29.85 -41.96
C HIS A 385 20.45 28.92 -41.30
N ARG A 386 20.10 27.62 -41.09
CA ARG A 386 20.56 26.38 -41.77
C ARG A 386 20.41 25.11 -40.88
N PRO A 387 20.16 23.91 -41.45
CA PRO A 387 19.94 22.70 -40.67
C PRO A 387 21.26 21.95 -40.41
N GLY A 388 21.61 21.78 -39.15
CA GLY A 388 22.71 20.93 -38.69
C GLY A 388 22.17 19.61 -38.14
N SER A 389 22.46 18.53 -38.86
CA SER A 389 22.24 17.15 -38.40
C SER A 389 23.04 16.87 -37.13
N HIS A 390 22.35 16.65 -36.01
CA HIS A 390 22.92 16.05 -34.80
C HIS A 390 22.11 14.80 -34.41
N ARG A 391 22.44 13.68 -35.07
CA ARG A 391 22.27 12.34 -34.47
C ARG A 391 23.31 12.20 -33.37
N ARG A 392 22.92 12.31 -32.09
CA ARG A 392 23.60 11.74 -30.90
C ARG A 392 22.89 12.18 -29.61
N SER A 393 22.08 11.31 -28.99
CA SER A 393 21.89 11.30 -27.52
C SER A 393 21.16 10.08 -26.93
N SER A 394 20.70 9.09 -27.71
CA SER A 394 19.84 8.01 -27.16
C SER A 394 20.54 6.96 -26.29
N SER A 395 21.88 6.85 -26.32
CA SER A 395 22.61 5.80 -25.57
C SER A 395 23.05 6.21 -24.16
N GLN A 396 23.05 7.52 -23.86
CA GLN A 396 23.47 8.05 -22.57
C GLN A 396 22.28 8.14 -21.60
N THR A 397 21.10 8.46 -22.12
CA THR A 397 19.84 8.54 -21.37
C THR A 397 19.35 7.19 -20.84
N SER A 398 19.58 6.09 -21.59
CA SER A 398 19.15 4.74 -21.17
C SER A 398 19.97 4.18 -20.01
N LYS A 399 21.29 4.42 -19.98
CA LYS A 399 22.18 3.97 -18.89
C LYS A 399 21.88 4.68 -17.57
N ASP A 400 21.59 5.97 -17.60
CA ASP A 400 21.24 6.73 -16.40
C ASP A 400 19.86 6.35 -15.85
N LYS A 401 18.93 5.93 -16.71
CA LYS A 401 17.61 5.43 -16.31
C LYS A 401 17.73 4.08 -15.56
N HIS A 402 18.44 3.11 -16.13
CA HIS A 402 18.66 1.80 -15.49
C HIS A 402 19.33 1.92 -14.12
N LYS A 403 20.36 2.78 -13.99
CA LYS A 403 21.05 2.98 -12.70
C LYS A 403 20.12 3.54 -11.61
N LYS A 404 19.12 4.35 -11.98
CA LYS A 404 18.13 4.89 -11.03
C LYS A 404 17.12 3.83 -10.62
N GLU A 405 16.67 3.01 -11.55
CA GLU A 405 15.78 1.87 -11.27
C GLU A 405 16.46 0.88 -10.31
N ASP A 406 17.73 0.53 -10.55
CA ASP A 406 18.51 -0.33 -9.65
C ASP A 406 18.64 0.25 -8.24
N ALA A 407 18.84 1.57 -8.14
CA ALA A 407 18.90 2.27 -6.86
C ALA A 407 17.57 2.22 -6.11
N LEU A 408 16.45 2.39 -6.82
CA LEU A 408 15.10 2.32 -6.26
C LEU A 408 14.74 0.90 -5.81
N VAL A 409 15.06 -0.12 -6.61
CA VAL A 409 14.88 -1.53 -6.24
C VAL A 409 15.67 -1.85 -4.98
N LYS A 410 16.93 -1.41 -4.91
CA LYS A 410 17.77 -1.56 -3.71
C LYS A 410 17.20 -0.84 -2.49
N TRP A 411 16.65 0.37 -2.68
CA TRP A 411 16.01 1.13 -1.60
C TRP A 411 14.74 0.45 -1.09
N LEU A 412 13.86 -0.04 -1.98
CA LEU A 412 12.67 -0.81 -1.60
C LEU A 412 13.06 -2.07 -0.82
N ARG A 413 14.17 -2.71 -1.18
CA ARG A 413 14.67 -3.93 -0.55
C ARG A 413 15.29 -3.71 0.83
N ASP A 414 16.16 -2.72 0.95
CA ASP A 414 17.07 -2.56 2.10
C ASP A 414 16.83 -1.26 2.90
N GLY A 415 16.28 -0.22 2.27
CA GLY A 415 16.04 1.11 2.85
C GLY A 415 14.82 1.19 3.76
N THR A 416 14.51 2.38 4.27
CA THR A 416 13.27 2.64 5.01
C THR A 416 12.19 3.07 4.04
N VAL A 417 11.08 2.32 4.00
CA VAL A 417 9.92 2.62 3.16
C VAL A 417 8.75 2.92 4.08
N ILE A 418 8.20 4.13 3.98
CA ILE A 418 6.94 4.47 4.65
C ILE A 418 5.83 4.32 3.64
N TYR A 419 4.80 3.55 3.99
CA TYR A 419 3.60 3.34 3.21
C TYR A 419 2.40 3.86 3.98
N LYS A 420 1.69 4.83 3.41
CA LYS A 420 0.47 5.39 3.98
C LYS A 420 -0.74 4.93 3.17
N SER A 421 -1.60 4.14 3.81
CA SER A 421 -2.86 3.70 3.22
C SER A 421 -4.03 4.55 3.74
N VAL A 422 -4.90 4.96 2.81
CA VAL A 422 -6.22 5.55 3.09
C VAL A 422 -7.36 4.74 2.45
N GLY A 423 -7.00 3.76 1.61
CA GLY A 423 -7.92 2.86 0.94
C GLY A 423 -8.63 3.46 -0.27
N LEU A 424 -8.78 2.64 -1.30
CA LEU A 424 -9.38 2.98 -2.58
C LEU A 424 -10.54 2.03 -2.88
N GLY A 425 -11.66 2.55 -3.41
CA GLY A 425 -12.82 1.73 -3.77
C GLY A 425 -12.46 0.68 -4.83
N LEU A 426 -11.55 1.03 -5.74
CA LEU A 426 -10.94 0.13 -6.70
C LEU A 426 -10.39 -1.17 -6.08
N MET A 427 -9.76 -1.09 -4.91
CA MET A 427 -9.23 -2.29 -4.25
C MET A 427 -10.37 -3.22 -3.81
N ASP A 428 -11.51 -2.66 -3.39
CA ASP A 428 -12.69 -3.44 -3.03
C ASP A 428 -13.31 -4.10 -4.27
N LEU A 429 -13.33 -3.41 -5.42
CA LEU A 429 -13.78 -3.95 -6.71
C LEU A 429 -12.86 -5.09 -7.19
N ALA A 430 -11.56 -4.84 -7.33
CA ALA A 430 -10.62 -5.80 -7.89
C ALA A 430 -10.54 -7.09 -7.06
N VAL A 431 -10.39 -6.96 -5.73
CA VAL A 431 -10.33 -8.12 -4.83
C VAL A 431 -11.70 -8.78 -4.70
N GLY A 432 -12.79 -8.00 -4.71
CA GLY A 432 -14.16 -8.51 -4.65
C GLY A 432 -14.50 -9.40 -5.84
N MET A 433 -14.17 -8.98 -7.06
CA MET A 433 -14.40 -9.79 -8.27
C MET A 433 -13.65 -11.12 -8.20
N HIS A 434 -12.36 -11.08 -7.88
CA HIS A 434 -11.55 -12.30 -7.79
C HIS A 434 -12.03 -13.23 -6.66
N LEU A 435 -12.53 -12.66 -5.56
CA LEU A 435 -13.11 -13.43 -4.47
C LEU A 435 -14.40 -14.16 -4.88
N VAL A 436 -15.24 -13.55 -5.72
CA VAL A 436 -16.43 -14.22 -6.27
C VAL A 436 -16.03 -15.40 -7.16
N GLU A 437 -15.04 -15.22 -8.03
CA GLU A 437 -14.51 -16.29 -8.88
C GLU A 437 -13.97 -17.46 -8.05
N LEU A 438 -13.17 -17.17 -7.03
CA LEU A 438 -12.62 -18.19 -6.14
C LEU A 438 -13.72 -18.87 -5.31
N ALA A 439 -14.74 -18.13 -4.88
CA ALA A 439 -15.88 -18.69 -4.18
C ALA A 439 -16.65 -19.69 -5.06
N HIS A 440 -16.85 -19.38 -6.36
CA HIS A 440 -17.43 -20.32 -7.32
C HIS A 440 -16.61 -21.58 -7.48
N GLN A 441 -15.29 -21.45 -7.65
CA GLN A 441 -14.38 -22.60 -7.79
C GLN A 441 -14.42 -23.51 -6.56
N LYS A 442 -14.56 -22.93 -5.37
CA LYS A 442 -14.67 -23.67 -4.10
C LYS A 442 -16.10 -24.10 -3.75
N GLY A 443 -17.10 -23.75 -4.56
CA GLY A 443 -18.52 -24.05 -4.27
C GLY A 443 -19.03 -23.37 -2.99
N ILE A 444 -18.49 -22.20 -2.64
CA ILE A 444 -18.86 -21.42 -1.45
C ILE A 444 -19.70 -20.21 -1.87
N GLY A 445 -20.73 -19.90 -1.09
CA GLY A 445 -21.61 -18.75 -1.32
C GLY A 445 -23.02 -19.16 -1.70
N THR A 446 -23.95 -18.22 -1.56
CA THR A 446 -25.34 -18.44 -1.95
C THR A 446 -25.56 -17.91 -3.36
N GLN A 447 -26.01 -18.78 -4.26
CA GLN A 447 -26.37 -18.43 -5.63
C GLN A 447 -27.85 -18.03 -5.68
N VAL A 448 -28.13 -16.85 -6.21
CA VAL A 448 -29.49 -16.33 -6.41
C VAL A 448 -29.76 -16.25 -7.91
N GLU A 449 -30.58 -17.16 -8.41
CA GLU A 449 -30.96 -17.21 -9.83
C GLU A 449 -31.99 -16.13 -10.19
N GLY A 450 -31.90 -15.60 -11.41
CA GLY A 450 -32.90 -14.68 -11.97
C GLY A 450 -32.88 -13.27 -11.36
N PHE A 451 -31.76 -12.88 -10.75
CA PHE A 451 -31.53 -11.55 -10.19
C PHE A 451 -31.33 -10.48 -11.27
#